data_AF-A0A167THM5-F1
#
_entry.id   AF-A0A167THM5-F1
#
_cell.length_a   1.000
_cell.length_b   1.000
_cell.length_c   1.000
_cell.angle_alpha   90.00
_cell.angle_beta   90.00
_cell.angle_gamma   90.00
#
_symmetry.space_group_name_H-M   'P 1'
#
loop_
_entity.id
_entity.type
_entity.pdbx_description
1 polymer ?
#
loop_
_entity_poly.entity_id
_entity_poly.type
_entity_poly.pdbx_seq_one_letter_code
_entity_poly.pdbx_strand_id
1 'polypeptide(L)'
;MTIMDRHLKAVYGTVGNHEMSPVNLIPSNKYAEQSNSAQWVYDLLAGYWVKWTGKETKSDITMIGAYSAKYPQGKLRVISLNTNLYYRHNFEMYHDDMEKDPNGQFSWLVQQLDAAEKAGDRAYIMGHMPMGDMDALHDGSHTFDQIVNRYTDTIAAMFFGHTHVDHFELHYADYNNRNYQNARAMSYIAPSLTPTSGMPSFRVYDVDPETFAVLDSVQYAADMANTAFQTTGPIWTKYYSAKATYGALLSPPVTAASAELTPAFWHNVTVALEGDEAEFGKYLSRKSRGWNPQACTGDCYKNEICALRGGRAESNCYKATPGLSLTKRDQVGNNAHDNCGESTSAMVLGGLVTNKDMLEKLQDIFNEVGEKSGAKSFDPEKGWLHE
;
A
#
# COMPACT_ATOMS: atom_id res chain seq x y z
N MET A 1 -23.33 -0.14 -20.70
CA MET A 1 -23.38 -0.86 -19.41
C MET A 1 -22.25 -1.87 -19.42
N THR A 2 -21.20 -1.63 -18.64
CA THR A 2 -20.03 -2.53 -18.56
C THR A 2 -20.40 -3.81 -17.81
N ILE A 3 -19.56 -4.85 -17.83
CA ILE A 3 -19.78 -6.08 -17.05
C ILE A 3 -19.90 -5.77 -15.55
N MET A 4 -19.12 -4.81 -15.05
CA MET A 4 -19.21 -4.37 -13.65
C MET A 4 -20.60 -3.83 -13.30
N ASP A 5 -21.20 -3.02 -14.19
CA ASP A 5 -22.51 -2.42 -13.95
C ASP A 5 -23.64 -3.46 -13.80
N ARG A 6 -23.44 -4.70 -14.27
CA ARG A 6 -24.43 -5.78 -14.15
C ARG A 6 -24.38 -6.51 -12.81
N HIS A 7 -23.23 -6.49 -12.13
CA HIS A 7 -22.99 -7.30 -10.93
C HIS A 7 -22.69 -6.46 -9.68
N LEU A 8 -22.24 -5.22 -9.84
CA LEU A 8 -21.86 -4.33 -8.74
C LEU A 8 -22.75 -3.08 -8.74
N LYS A 9 -23.29 -2.74 -7.57
CA LYS A 9 -24.12 -1.53 -7.39
C LYS A 9 -23.30 -0.24 -7.43
N ALA A 10 -22.14 -0.25 -6.80
CA ALA A 10 -21.19 0.85 -6.76
C ALA A 10 -19.76 0.33 -6.83
N VAL A 11 -18.89 1.07 -7.50
CA VAL A 11 -17.45 0.77 -7.57
C VAL A 11 -16.70 2.06 -7.28
N TYR A 12 -15.85 2.01 -6.26
CA TYR A 12 -14.95 3.09 -5.88
C TYR A 12 -13.55 2.67 -6.29
N GLY A 13 -12.89 3.46 -7.14
CA GLY A 13 -11.53 3.22 -7.63
C GLY A 13 -10.54 4.23 -7.05
N THR A 14 -9.25 3.92 -7.12
CA THR A 14 -8.14 4.82 -6.75
C THR A 14 -7.09 4.79 -7.85
N VAL A 15 -6.32 5.87 -7.99
CA VAL A 15 -5.22 5.96 -8.96
C VAL A 15 -4.04 5.14 -8.44
N GLY A 16 -3.53 4.21 -9.23
CA GLY A 16 -2.26 3.52 -8.97
C GLY A 16 -1.09 4.13 -9.73
N ASN A 17 0.09 3.54 -9.55
CA ASN A 17 1.32 4.07 -10.12
C ASN A 17 1.54 3.64 -11.59
N HIS A 18 0.74 2.70 -12.10
CA HIS A 18 0.80 2.21 -13.50
C HIS A 18 -0.28 2.80 -14.41
N GLU A 19 -1.16 3.66 -13.88
CA GLU A 19 -2.21 4.33 -14.65
C GLU A 19 -1.67 5.38 -15.62
N MET A 20 -0.45 5.87 -15.41
CA MET A 20 0.23 6.85 -16.23
C MET A 20 1.44 6.26 -16.96
N SER A 21 1.72 6.77 -18.16
CA SER A 21 2.96 6.52 -18.89
C SER A 21 3.72 7.84 -19.05
N PRO A 22 5.02 7.91 -18.68
CA PRO A 22 5.82 6.83 -18.08
C PRO A 22 5.35 6.44 -16.69
N VAL A 23 5.62 5.19 -16.29
CA VAL A 23 5.19 4.62 -15.00
C VAL A 23 5.68 5.45 -13.83
N ASN A 24 4.87 5.55 -12.77
CA ASN A 24 5.11 6.32 -11.53
C ASN A 24 5.14 7.85 -11.67
N LEU A 25 5.43 8.40 -12.86
CA LEU A 25 5.73 9.83 -13.04
C LEU A 25 4.46 10.68 -13.08
N ILE A 26 3.86 10.87 -11.91
CA ILE A 26 2.65 11.70 -11.72
C ILE A 26 3.09 13.01 -11.05
N PRO A 27 3.21 14.13 -11.78
CA PRO A 27 3.60 15.40 -11.18
C PRO A 27 2.48 16.00 -10.33
N SER A 28 2.86 16.87 -9.40
CA SER A 28 1.92 17.77 -8.77
C SER A 28 1.50 18.89 -9.73
N ASN A 29 0.37 19.54 -9.45
CA ASN A 29 -0.13 20.66 -10.24
C ASN A 29 0.81 21.87 -10.26
N LYS A 30 1.69 21.99 -9.25
CA LYS A 30 2.68 23.07 -9.17
C LYS A 30 3.77 22.90 -10.24
N TYR A 31 4.15 21.67 -10.54
CA TYR A 31 5.24 21.33 -11.47
C TYR A 31 4.76 20.64 -12.75
N ALA A 32 3.45 20.43 -12.89
CA ALA A 32 2.86 19.88 -14.11
C ALA A 32 2.95 20.89 -15.26
N GLU A 33 3.61 20.46 -16.33
CA GLU A 33 3.63 21.10 -17.64
C GLU A 33 2.74 20.33 -18.61
N GLN A 34 2.49 20.89 -19.80
CA GLN A 34 1.69 20.22 -20.83
C GLN A 34 2.30 18.87 -21.25
N SER A 35 3.62 18.71 -21.15
CA SER A 35 4.38 17.53 -21.59
C SER A 35 4.33 16.36 -20.60
N ASN A 36 4.20 16.62 -19.30
CA ASN A 36 4.21 15.60 -18.23
C ASN A 36 2.90 15.58 -17.41
N SER A 37 1.89 16.38 -17.75
CA SER A 37 0.65 16.48 -16.98
C SER A 37 -0.11 15.14 -16.87
N ALA A 38 -0.54 14.81 -15.65
CA ALA A 38 -1.45 13.71 -15.37
C ALA A 38 -2.93 14.02 -15.67
N GLN A 39 -3.25 15.22 -16.18
CA GLN A 39 -4.64 15.66 -16.38
C GLN A 39 -5.45 14.71 -17.25
N TRP A 40 -4.85 14.15 -18.30
CA TRP A 40 -5.55 13.21 -19.19
C TRP A 40 -5.97 11.92 -18.46
N VAL A 41 -5.17 11.44 -17.50
CA VAL A 41 -5.52 10.29 -16.66
C VAL A 41 -6.69 10.66 -15.75
N TYR A 42 -6.60 11.80 -15.07
CA TYR A 42 -7.62 12.25 -14.15
C TYR A 42 -8.97 12.52 -14.83
N ASP A 43 -8.95 13.15 -16.01
CA ASP A 43 -10.15 13.40 -16.82
C ASP A 43 -10.81 12.09 -17.27
N LEU A 44 -10.00 11.11 -17.69
CA LEU A 44 -10.48 9.79 -18.08
C LEU A 44 -11.12 9.05 -16.90
N LEU A 45 -10.44 9.03 -15.74
CA LEU A 45 -10.94 8.38 -14.53
C LEU A 45 -12.20 9.07 -14.01
N ALA A 46 -12.25 10.41 -14.02
CA ALA A 46 -13.46 11.15 -13.69
C ALA A 46 -14.62 10.76 -14.60
N GLY A 47 -14.39 10.56 -15.90
CA GLY A 47 -15.39 10.07 -16.84
C GLY A 47 -16.00 8.71 -16.46
N TYR A 48 -15.22 7.83 -15.80
CA TYR A 48 -15.67 6.52 -15.34
C TYR A 48 -16.28 6.53 -13.94
N TRP A 49 -15.69 7.27 -12.99
CA TRP A 49 -16.01 7.16 -11.56
C TRP A 49 -17.24 7.96 -11.15
N VAL A 50 -17.52 9.11 -11.78
CA VAL A 50 -18.61 10.03 -11.36
C VAL A 50 -19.99 9.41 -11.34
N LYS A 51 -20.22 8.32 -12.08
CA LYS A 51 -21.49 7.56 -12.02
C LYS A 51 -21.71 6.87 -10.67
N TRP A 52 -20.64 6.53 -9.96
CA TRP A 52 -20.69 5.87 -8.65
C TRP A 52 -20.35 6.81 -7.50
N THR A 53 -19.48 7.79 -7.75
CA THR A 53 -18.99 8.73 -6.73
C THR A 53 -19.86 9.98 -6.60
N GLY A 54 -20.69 10.30 -7.61
CA GLY A 54 -21.47 11.53 -7.67
C GLY A 54 -20.81 12.59 -8.57
N LYS A 55 -21.62 13.40 -9.25
CA LYS A 55 -21.12 14.42 -10.21
C LYS A 55 -20.30 15.51 -9.53
N GLU A 56 -20.59 15.79 -8.27
CA GLU A 56 -19.89 16.74 -7.40
C GLU A 56 -18.42 16.37 -7.20
N THR A 57 -18.08 15.08 -7.24
CA THR A 57 -16.69 14.61 -7.07
C THR A 57 -15.82 14.88 -8.29
N LYS A 58 -16.42 15.21 -9.44
CA LYS A 58 -15.69 15.39 -10.70
C LYS A 58 -14.54 16.39 -10.54
N SER A 59 -14.79 17.51 -9.87
CA SER A 59 -13.78 18.57 -9.69
C SER A 59 -12.55 18.02 -8.96
N ASP A 60 -12.75 17.39 -7.81
CA ASP A 60 -11.66 16.83 -7.00
C ASP A 60 -10.88 15.76 -7.79
N ILE A 61 -11.58 14.86 -8.49
CA ILE A 61 -10.93 13.83 -9.31
C ILE A 61 -10.05 14.48 -10.37
N THR A 62 -10.59 15.44 -11.12
CA THR A 62 -9.86 16.11 -12.20
C THR A 62 -8.71 16.99 -11.70
N MET A 63 -8.83 17.58 -10.51
CA MET A 63 -7.83 18.51 -9.99
C MET A 63 -6.71 17.81 -9.23
N ILE A 64 -7.02 16.79 -8.44
CA ILE A 64 -6.04 16.21 -7.50
C ILE A 64 -5.93 14.68 -7.59
N GLY A 65 -6.73 14.03 -8.44
CA GLY A 65 -6.75 12.57 -8.56
C GLY A 65 -7.37 11.85 -7.36
N ALA A 66 -8.13 12.57 -6.52
CA ALA A 66 -8.74 12.09 -5.28
C ALA A 66 -10.23 12.47 -5.23
N TYR A 67 -11.00 11.82 -4.35
CA TYR A 67 -12.40 12.19 -4.12
C TYR A 67 -12.93 11.69 -2.78
N SER A 68 -14.00 12.33 -2.30
CA SER A 68 -14.82 11.84 -1.18
C SER A 68 -16.25 11.63 -1.68
N ALA A 69 -16.74 10.39 -1.58
CA ALA A 69 -18.07 10.01 -2.03
C ALA A 69 -18.90 9.48 -0.86
N LYS A 70 -20.13 9.97 -0.71
CA LYS A 70 -21.04 9.44 0.31
C LYS A 70 -21.59 8.08 -0.13
N TYR A 71 -21.52 7.10 0.76
CA TYR A 71 -22.16 5.81 0.53
C TYR A 71 -23.69 5.96 0.59
N PRO A 72 -24.44 5.56 -0.45
CA PRO A 72 -25.88 5.83 -0.52
C PRO A 72 -26.74 5.15 0.55
N GLN A 73 -26.24 4.06 1.16
CA GLN A 73 -27.02 3.20 2.06
C GLN A 73 -26.53 3.29 3.52
N GLY A 74 -25.90 4.39 3.92
CA GLY A 74 -25.44 4.55 5.29
C GLY A 74 -24.72 5.85 5.60
N LYS A 75 -24.29 5.97 6.85
CA LYS A 75 -23.45 7.09 7.32
C LYS A 75 -21.96 6.77 7.13
N LEU A 76 -21.58 6.59 5.87
CA LEU A 76 -20.21 6.26 5.48
C LEU A 76 -19.78 7.18 4.33
N ARG A 77 -18.53 7.62 4.37
CA ARG A 77 -17.85 8.27 3.24
C ARG A 77 -16.68 7.42 2.78
N VAL A 78 -16.56 7.21 1.49
CA VAL A 78 -15.40 6.57 0.86
C VAL A 78 -14.50 7.67 0.33
N ILE A 79 -13.28 7.74 0.85
CA ILE A 79 -12.28 8.75 0.52
C ILE A 79 -11.14 8.06 -0.22
N SER A 80 -11.01 8.33 -1.52
CA SER A 80 -9.91 7.85 -2.34
C SER A 80 -8.81 8.88 -2.41
N LEU A 81 -7.57 8.49 -2.11
CA LEU A 81 -6.36 9.31 -2.17
C LEU A 81 -5.50 8.94 -3.36
N ASN A 82 -4.84 9.92 -3.96
CA ASN A 82 -3.75 9.71 -4.89
C ASN A 82 -2.44 9.55 -4.11
N THR A 83 -2.14 8.32 -3.70
CA THR A 83 -0.92 7.99 -2.92
C THR A 83 0.37 8.10 -3.74
N ASN A 84 0.28 8.22 -5.08
CA ASN A 84 1.45 8.36 -5.94
C ASN A 84 2.24 9.66 -5.69
N LEU A 85 1.58 10.69 -5.16
CA LEU A 85 2.19 11.96 -4.78
C LEU A 85 3.17 11.84 -3.59
N TYR A 86 3.16 10.69 -2.90
CA TYR A 86 4.05 10.41 -1.76
C TYR A 86 4.95 9.19 -2.02
N TYR A 87 5.02 8.73 -3.26
CA TYR A 87 5.74 7.52 -3.64
C TYR A 87 7.20 7.83 -3.97
N ARG A 88 8.15 7.10 -3.37
CA ARG A 88 9.59 7.31 -3.59
C ARG A 88 10.04 7.10 -5.05
N HIS A 89 9.32 6.30 -5.83
CA HIS A 89 9.67 6.07 -7.24
C HIS A 89 8.93 7.03 -8.19
N ASN A 90 8.16 7.98 -7.65
CA ASN A 90 7.66 9.11 -8.42
C ASN A 90 8.71 10.22 -8.45
N PHE A 91 9.56 10.19 -9.48
CA PHE A 91 10.66 11.15 -9.60
C PHE A 91 10.21 12.58 -9.86
N GLU A 92 8.96 12.80 -10.29
CA GLU A 92 8.35 14.12 -10.42
C GLU A 92 8.11 14.80 -9.06
N MET A 93 8.35 14.12 -7.93
CA MET A 93 8.24 14.72 -6.60
C MET A 93 9.55 15.26 -6.04
N TYR A 94 10.66 15.04 -6.73
CA TYR A 94 11.99 15.45 -6.27
C TYR A 94 12.37 16.79 -6.92
N HIS A 95 12.24 17.86 -6.14
CA HIS A 95 12.63 19.22 -6.50
C HIS A 95 13.51 19.81 -5.40
N ASP A 96 14.23 20.89 -5.71
CA ASP A 96 15.06 21.63 -4.73
C ASP A 96 14.25 21.96 -3.47
N ASP A 97 12.99 22.38 -3.66
CA ASP A 97 11.98 22.54 -2.61
C ASP A 97 10.90 21.46 -2.74
N MET A 98 11.05 20.35 -2.03
CA MET A 98 10.03 19.29 -1.99
C MET A 98 8.71 19.80 -1.38
N GLU A 99 7.60 19.48 -2.04
CA GLU A 99 6.27 19.85 -1.55
C GLU A 99 5.88 19.00 -0.33
N LYS A 100 5.45 19.69 0.73
CA LYS A 100 4.94 19.03 1.95
C LYS A 100 3.54 18.45 1.78
N ASP A 101 2.71 19.11 0.97
CA ASP A 101 1.35 18.69 0.65
C ASP A 101 1.07 18.91 -0.84
N PRO A 102 1.60 18.03 -1.72
CA PRO A 102 1.35 18.13 -3.15
C PRO A 102 -0.14 18.15 -3.44
N ASN A 103 -0.57 19.08 -4.30
CA ASN A 103 -1.97 19.32 -4.64
C ASN A 103 -2.89 19.70 -3.46
N GLY A 104 -2.35 20.00 -2.28
CA GLY A 104 -3.15 20.28 -1.08
C GLY A 104 -3.98 19.09 -0.61
N GLN A 105 -3.60 17.86 -0.98
CA GLN A 105 -4.40 16.66 -0.78
C GLN A 105 -4.59 16.33 0.71
N PHE A 106 -3.61 16.56 1.57
CA PHE A 106 -3.75 16.36 3.02
C PHE A 106 -4.62 17.43 3.67
N SER A 107 -4.47 18.70 3.28
CA SER A 107 -5.40 19.75 3.70
C SER A 107 -6.84 19.41 3.30
N TRP A 108 -7.04 18.96 2.06
CA TRP A 108 -8.34 18.48 1.58
C TRP A 108 -8.83 17.26 2.38
N LEU A 109 -7.98 16.27 2.67
CA LEU A 109 -8.34 15.08 3.45
C LEU A 109 -8.82 15.46 4.86
N VAL A 110 -8.11 16.37 5.53
CA VAL A 110 -8.50 16.90 6.85
C VAL A 110 -9.89 17.53 6.79
N GLN A 111 -10.20 18.32 5.75
CA GLN A 111 -11.53 18.90 5.56
C GLN A 111 -12.61 17.82 5.35
N GLN A 112 -12.32 16.77 4.57
CA GLN A 112 -13.26 15.67 4.35
C GLN A 112 -13.54 14.87 5.62
N LEU A 113 -12.50 14.58 6.41
CA LEU A 113 -12.62 13.86 7.68
C LEU A 113 -13.32 14.69 8.76
N ASP A 114 -12.99 15.97 8.89
CA ASP A 114 -13.68 16.90 9.80
C ASP A 114 -15.18 17.02 9.45
N ALA A 115 -15.50 17.12 8.16
CA ALA A 115 -16.88 17.13 7.70
C ALA A 115 -17.61 15.80 7.93
N ALA A 116 -16.91 14.67 7.93
CA ALA A 116 -17.48 13.36 8.28
C ALA A 116 -17.74 13.28 9.80
N GLU A 117 -16.75 13.65 10.62
CA GLU A 117 -16.83 13.69 12.08
C GLU A 117 -18.03 14.54 12.54
N LYS A 118 -18.17 15.76 12.02
CA LYS A 118 -19.30 16.67 12.33
C LYS A 118 -20.66 16.14 11.88
N ALA A 119 -20.70 15.35 10.81
CA ALA A 119 -21.93 14.73 10.32
C ALA A 119 -22.26 13.42 11.06
N GLY A 120 -21.34 12.90 11.88
CA GLY A 120 -21.42 11.54 12.43
C GLY A 120 -21.36 10.47 11.34
N ASP A 121 -20.71 10.76 10.21
CA ASP A 121 -20.39 9.77 9.18
C ASP A 121 -19.07 9.07 9.56
N ARG A 122 -18.99 7.76 9.36
CA ARG A 122 -17.73 7.00 9.38
C ARG A 122 -16.99 7.19 8.05
N ALA A 123 -15.70 6.90 8.02
CA ALA A 123 -14.89 7.02 6.80
C ALA A 123 -14.13 5.72 6.47
N TYR A 124 -14.14 5.35 5.21
CA TYR A 124 -13.12 4.48 4.62
C TYR A 124 -12.13 5.33 3.85
N ILE A 125 -10.84 5.09 4.08
CA ILE A 125 -9.78 5.67 3.26
C ILE A 125 -9.27 4.57 2.34
N MET A 126 -9.09 4.89 1.07
CA MET A 126 -8.46 3.99 0.10
C MET A 126 -7.37 4.72 -0.66
N GLY A 127 -6.31 3.99 -0.97
CA GLY A 127 -5.20 4.45 -1.78
C GLY A 127 -4.58 3.27 -2.51
N HIS A 128 -3.68 3.52 -3.45
CA HIS A 128 -2.98 2.42 -4.11
C HIS A 128 -1.85 1.89 -3.22
N MET A 129 -0.94 2.77 -2.84
CA MET A 129 0.27 2.47 -2.09
C MET A 129 0.03 2.69 -0.59
N PRO A 130 0.30 1.70 0.28
CA PRO A 130 0.20 1.87 1.72
C PRO A 130 1.26 2.84 2.22
N MET A 131 0.88 3.71 3.17
CA MET A 131 1.74 4.81 3.62
C MET A 131 2.77 4.38 4.67
N GLY A 132 2.67 3.19 5.25
CA GLY A 132 3.64 2.67 6.21
C GLY A 132 4.81 1.92 5.57
N ASP A 133 4.75 1.64 4.28
CA ASP A 133 5.75 0.86 3.55
C ASP A 133 7.04 1.67 3.27
N MET A 134 8.14 0.99 2.95
CA MET A 134 9.42 1.59 2.53
C MET A 134 9.28 2.44 1.26
N ASP A 135 8.21 2.23 0.51
CA ASP A 135 7.89 2.95 -0.72
C ASP A 135 7.38 4.38 -0.48
N ALA A 136 6.89 4.70 0.72
CA ALA A 136 6.40 6.03 1.03
C ALA A 136 7.53 6.99 1.43
N LEU A 137 7.47 8.23 0.93
CA LEU A 137 8.30 9.33 1.43
C LEU A 137 7.96 9.59 2.90
N HIS A 138 8.98 9.63 3.75
CA HIS A 138 8.80 9.75 5.21
C HIS A 138 7.96 10.98 5.60
N ASP A 139 8.22 12.17 5.05
CA ASP A 139 7.46 13.38 5.40
C ASP A 139 5.97 13.25 5.08
N GLY A 140 5.65 12.64 3.92
CA GLY A 140 4.27 12.37 3.51
C GLY A 140 3.60 11.32 4.39
N SER A 141 4.32 10.22 4.67
CA SER A 141 3.88 9.16 5.59
C SER A 141 3.62 9.69 7.00
N HIS A 142 4.54 10.49 7.54
CA HIS A 142 4.44 11.11 8.85
C HIS A 142 3.20 11.99 8.97
N THR A 143 2.99 12.86 7.97
CA THR A 143 1.83 13.77 7.94
C THR A 143 0.52 12.99 7.83
N PHE A 144 0.48 11.95 6.98
CA PHE A 144 -0.68 11.06 6.88
C PHE A 144 -0.99 10.36 8.20
N ASP A 145 0.02 9.78 8.87
CA ASP A 145 -0.13 9.10 10.16
C ASP A 145 -0.65 10.03 11.26
N GLN A 146 -0.23 11.31 11.28
CA GLN A 146 -0.79 12.32 12.19
C GLN A 146 -2.28 12.57 11.94
N ILE A 147 -2.69 12.69 10.66
CA ILE A 147 -4.10 12.87 10.28
C ILE A 147 -4.91 11.65 10.69
N VAL A 148 -4.42 10.45 10.40
CA VAL A 148 -5.07 9.20 10.80
C VAL A 148 -5.26 9.16 12.32
N ASN A 149 -4.21 9.45 13.10
CA ASN A 149 -4.28 9.48 14.56
C ASN A 149 -5.32 10.48 15.09
N ARG A 150 -5.44 11.66 14.48
CA ARG A 150 -6.45 12.67 14.86
C ARG A 150 -7.88 12.17 14.62
N TYR A 151 -8.12 11.42 13.54
CA TYR A 151 -9.47 11.02 13.10
C TYR A 151 -9.76 9.53 13.31
N THR A 152 -9.09 8.85 14.25
CA THR A 152 -9.29 7.42 14.55
C THR A 152 -10.74 7.07 14.88
N ASP A 153 -11.47 7.95 15.57
CA ASP A 153 -12.89 7.76 15.89
C ASP A 153 -13.82 8.02 14.70
N THR A 154 -13.31 8.55 13.59
CA THR A 154 -14.06 8.77 12.34
C THR A 154 -13.73 7.69 11.31
N ILE A 155 -12.46 7.29 11.21
CA ILE A 155 -11.96 6.29 10.27
C ILE A 155 -12.34 4.88 10.76
N ALA A 156 -13.12 4.16 9.96
CA ALA A 156 -13.51 2.79 10.26
C ALA A 156 -12.49 1.75 9.78
N ALA A 157 -11.89 1.99 8.61
CA ALA A 157 -10.85 1.14 8.04
C ALA A 157 -10.13 1.86 6.89
N MET A 158 -8.91 1.43 6.59
CA MET A 158 -8.16 1.90 5.42
C MET A 158 -7.75 0.72 4.53
N PHE A 159 -7.78 0.91 3.21
CA PHE A 159 -7.59 -0.15 2.22
C PHE A 159 -6.58 0.24 1.15
N PHE A 160 -5.56 -0.59 0.99
CA PHE A 160 -4.46 -0.36 0.05
C PHE A 160 -4.13 -1.63 -0.74
N GLY A 161 -3.23 -1.49 -1.72
CA GLY A 161 -2.73 -2.57 -2.56
C GLY A 161 -1.22 -2.42 -2.78
N HIS A 162 -0.80 -2.23 -4.03
CA HIS A 162 0.58 -1.94 -4.48
C HIS A 162 1.60 -3.08 -4.28
N THR A 163 1.71 -3.61 -3.06
CA THR A 163 2.73 -4.59 -2.66
C THR A 163 2.51 -5.98 -3.24
N HIS A 164 1.32 -6.25 -3.79
CA HIS A 164 0.88 -7.52 -4.39
C HIS A 164 0.82 -8.74 -3.46
N VAL A 165 1.12 -8.56 -2.18
CA VAL A 165 1.14 -9.61 -1.17
C VAL A 165 0.11 -9.33 -0.07
N ASP A 166 -0.26 -10.37 0.68
CA ASP A 166 -1.26 -10.27 1.74
C ASP A 166 -0.61 -9.84 3.06
N HIS A 167 -0.87 -8.60 3.49
CA HIS A 167 -0.40 -8.09 4.78
C HIS A 167 -1.25 -6.91 5.28
N PHE A 168 -0.81 -6.26 6.35
CA PHE A 168 -1.46 -5.13 6.98
C PHE A 168 -0.44 -4.25 7.72
N GLU A 169 -0.80 -3.00 8.00
CA GLU A 169 0.02 -2.10 8.81
C GLU A 169 -0.80 -1.52 9.96
N LEU A 170 -0.21 -1.49 11.14
CA LEU A 170 -0.77 -0.90 12.35
C LEU A 170 -0.23 0.51 12.58
N HIS A 171 -1.15 1.45 12.75
CA HIS A 171 -0.84 2.80 13.20
C HIS A 171 -0.91 2.88 14.72
N TYR A 172 0.03 3.59 15.34
CA TYR A 172 0.11 3.76 16.79
C TYR A 172 0.09 5.23 17.19
N ALA A 173 -0.50 5.52 18.35
CA ALA A 173 -0.38 6.83 18.98
C ALA A 173 1.04 7.10 19.50
N ASP A 174 1.77 6.05 19.86
CA ASP A 174 3.18 6.11 20.25
C ASP A 174 3.95 4.91 19.68
N TYR A 175 4.76 5.17 18.65
CA TYR A 175 5.59 4.14 18.01
C TYR A 175 6.76 3.67 18.88
N ASN A 176 7.10 4.35 19.98
CA ASN A 176 8.07 3.86 20.97
C ASN A 176 7.44 2.88 21.96
N ASN A 177 6.10 2.84 22.03
CA ASN A 177 5.34 1.96 22.91
C ASN A 177 4.24 1.24 22.12
N ARG A 178 4.65 0.35 21.21
CA ARG A 178 3.73 -0.42 20.36
C ARG A 178 3.09 -1.54 21.15
N ASN A 179 1.91 -1.26 21.70
CA ASN A 179 1.07 -2.22 22.41
C ASN A 179 -0.39 -2.09 21.95
N TYR A 180 -1.24 -3.03 22.37
CA TYR A 180 -2.65 -3.06 21.94
C TYR A 180 -3.47 -1.83 22.38
N GLN A 181 -3.06 -1.12 23.44
CA GLN A 181 -3.73 0.10 23.92
C GLN A 181 -3.36 1.33 23.08
N ASN A 182 -2.16 1.30 22.50
CA ASN A 182 -1.65 2.35 21.63
C ASN A 182 -1.94 2.10 20.15
N ALA A 183 -2.45 0.92 19.76
CA ALA A 183 -2.89 0.64 18.39
C ALA A 183 -4.16 1.43 18.05
N ARG A 184 -4.15 2.14 16.93
CA ARG A 184 -5.14 3.17 16.61
C ARG A 184 -5.92 2.97 15.33
N ALA A 185 -5.26 2.50 14.27
CA ALA A 185 -5.92 2.30 12.98
C ALA A 185 -5.26 1.15 12.20
N MET A 186 -6.02 0.63 11.25
CA MET A 186 -5.61 -0.46 10.36
C MET A 186 -5.51 0.03 8.93
N SER A 187 -4.36 -0.23 8.32
CA SER A 187 -4.20 -0.28 6.87
C SER A 187 -4.26 -1.74 6.45
N TYR A 188 -5.29 -2.12 5.71
CA TYR A 188 -5.39 -3.45 5.13
C TYR A 188 -4.79 -3.45 3.73
N ILE A 189 -3.80 -4.30 3.48
CA ILE A 189 -3.16 -4.40 2.17
C ILE A 189 -3.63 -5.68 1.49
N ALA A 190 -4.38 -5.53 0.40
CA ALA A 190 -4.88 -6.65 -0.36
C ALA A 190 -3.82 -7.18 -1.34
N PRO A 191 -3.66 -8.51 -1.47
CA PRO A 191 -2.83 -9.10 -2.49
C PRO A 191 -3.43 -8.86 -3.89
N SER A 192 -2.63 -9.07 -4.92
CA SER A 192 -3.03 -8.75 -6.28
C SER A 192 -3.78 -9.87 -6.99
N LEU A 193 -4.52 -9.45 -8.02
CA LEU A 193 -5.11 -10.34 -9.01
C LEU A 193 -4.05 -10.87 -9.97
N THR A 194 -3.00 -10.08 -10.23
CA THR A 194 -1.90 -10.48 -11.12
C THR A 194 -1.04 -11.57 -10.46
N PRO A 195 -0.60 -12.60 -11.21
CA PRO A 195 0.11 -13.74 -10.64
C PRO A 195 1.62 -13.49 -10.38
N THR A 196 2.07 -12.23 -10.28
CA THR A 196 3.51 -11.92 -10.21
C THR A 196 4.14 -12.25 -8.86
N SER A 197 3.34 -12.26 -7.79
CA SER A 197 3.82 -12.43 -6.40
C SER A 197 3.09 -13.53 -5.65
N GLY A 198 2.40 -14.39 -6.38
CA GLY A 198 1.66 -15.52 -5.86
C GLY A 198 0.37 -15.80 -6.61
N MET A 199 -0.49 -16.63 -6.03
CA MET A 199 -1.76 -16.99 -6.68
C MET A 199 -2.64 -15.75 -6.93
N PRO A 200 -3.29 -15.63 -8.11
CA PRO A 200 -4.31 -14.63 -8.37
C PRO A 200 -5.35 -14.64 -7.27
N SER A 201 -5.67 -13.47 -6.75
CA SER A 201 -6.44 -13.38 -5.52
C SER A 201 -7.27 -12.10 -5.42
N PHE A 202 -8.37 -12.16 -4.68
CA PHE A 202 -9.16 -10.99 -4.29
C PHE A 202 -9.70 -11.18 -2.87
N ARG A 203 -10.02 -10.08 -2.21
CA ARG A 203 -10.46 -10.07 -0.82
C ARG A 203 -11.89 -9.57 -0.69
N VAL A 204 -12.62 -10.17 0.23
CA VAL A 204 -13.96 -9.75 0.66
C VAL A 204 -13.89 -9.37 2.13
N TYR A 205 -14.38 -8.19 2.47
CA TYR A 205 -14.51 -7.77 3.86
C TYR A 205 -15.98 -7.88 4.28
N ASP A 206 -16.23 -8.60 5.37
CA ASP A 206 -17.51 -8.51 6.08
C ASP A 206 -17.41 -7.32 7.02
N VAL A 207 -18.43 -6.45 7.04
CA VAL A 207 -18.41 -5.20 7.80
C VAL A 207 -19.69 -5.05 8.62
N ASP A 208 -19.58 -4.38 9.77
CA ASP A 208 -20.72 -4.06 10.60
C ASP A 208 -21.61 -3.02 9.90
N PRO A 209 -22.94 -3.22 9.82
CA PRO A 209 -23.83 -2.32 9.09
C PRO A 209 -24.03 -0.96 9.77
N GLU A 210 -23.67 -0.82 11.04
CA GLU A 210 -23.82 0.43 11.81
C GLU A 210 -22.47 1.13 12.01
N THR A 211 -21.44 0.42 12.47
CA THR A 211 -20.12 1.00 12.77
C THR A 211 -19.21 1.08 11.54
N PHE A 212 -19.54 0.31 10.50
CA PHE A 212 -18.70 0.06 9.33
C PHE A 212 -17.33 -0.53 9.69
N ALA A 213 -17.13 -1.06 10.89
CA ALA A 213 -15.90 -1.74 11.25
C ALA A 213 -15.77 -3.07 10.51
N VAL A 214 -14.54 -3.49 10.22
CA VAL A 214 -14.28 -4.79 9.60
C VAL A 214 -14.56 -5.89 10.62
N LEU A 215 -15.50 -6.77 10.29
CA LEU A 215 -15.81 -7.97 11.04
C LEU A 215 -14.95 -9.13 10.60
N ASP A 216 -14.75 -9.35 9.31
CA ASP A 216 -13.85 -10.40 8.80
C ASP A 216 -13.16 -9.96 7.50
N SER A 217 -12.00 -10.55 7.22
CA SER A 217 -11.27 -10.43 5.97
C SER A 217 -11.12 -11.83 5.38
N VAL A 218 -11.85 -12.09 4.30
CA VAL A 218 -11.89 -13.39 3.63
C VAL A 218 -11.12 -13.31 2.32
N GLN A 219 -10.04 -14.08 2.24
CA GLN A 219 -9.22 -14.15 1.05
C GLN A 219 -9.74 -15.25 0.12
N TYR A 220 -9.91 -14.92 -1.16
CA TYR A 220 -10.13 -15.88 -2.23
C TYR A 220 -8.89 -15.94 -3.12
N ALA A 221 -8.55 -17.13 -3.59
CA ALA A 221 -7.44 -17.34 -4.50
C ALA A 221 -7.82 -18.39 -5.56
N ALA A 222 -7.19 -18.28 -6.72
CA ALA A 222 -7.30 -19.26 -7.79
C ALA A 222 -5.96 -19.98 -7.96
N ASP A 223 -6.00 -21.30 -7.82
CA ASP A 223 -4.80 -22.14 -7.89
C ASP A 223 -4.34 -22.31 -9.35
N MET A 224 -3.22 -21.67 -9.69
CA MET A 224 -2.61 -21.76 -11.02
C MET A 224 -1.96 -23.11 -11.31
N ALA A 225 -1.63 -23.90 -10.28
CA ALA A 225 -1.09 -25.24 -10.44
C ALA A 225 -2.18 -26.26 -10.84
N ASN A 226 -3.45 -25.89 -10.68
CA ASN A 226 -4.56 -26.70 -11.15
C ASN A 226 -4.55 -26.75 -12.69
N THR A 227 -4.52 -27.96 -13.26
CA THR A 227 -4.50 -28.18 -14.72
C THR A 227 -5.71 -27.57 -15.44
N ALA A 228 -6.84 -27.38 -14.73
CA ALA A 228 -8.04 -26.75 -15.27
C ALA A 228 -7.91 -25.22 -15.41
N PHE A 229 -6.95 -24.59 -14.73
CA PHE A 229 -6.79 -23.13 -14.72
C PHE A 229 -6.57 -22.57 -16.13
N GLN A 230 -5.72 -23.23 -16.92
CA GLN A 230 -5.37 -22.79 -18.29
C GLN A 230 -6.42 -23.16 -19.35
N THR A 231 -7.33 -24.09 -19.04
CA THR A 231 -8.31 -24.61 -20.01
C THR A 231 -9.72 -24.08 -19.78
N THR A 232 -10.12 -23.93 -18.52
CA THR A 232 -11.47 -23.48 -18.12
C THR A 232 -11.49 -22.12 -17.44
N GLY A 233 -10.30 -21.54 -17.17
CA GLY A 233 -10.14 -20.29 -16.44
C GLY A 233 -9.97 -20.48 -14.93
N PRO A 234 -9.84 -19.38 -14.17
CA PRO A 234 -9.58 -19.43 -12.73
C PRO A 234 -10.78 -19.99 -11.96
N ILE A 235 -10.52 -20.97 -11.09
CA ILE A 235 -11.49 -21.46 -10.10
C ILE A 235 -11.23 -20.75 -8.78
N TRP A 236 -12.13 -19.83 -8.41
CA TRP A 236 -12.02 -19.06 -7.18
C TRP A 236 -12.47 -19.88 -5.98
N THR A 237 -11.56 -20.08 -5.01
CA THR A 237 -11.85 -20.80 -3.76
C THR A 237 -11.52 -19.93 -2.56
N LYS A 238 -12.26 -20.10 -1.46
CA LYS A 238 -11.93 -19.45 -0.19
C LYS A 238 -10.59 -20.00 0.30
N TYR A 239 -9.59 -19.12 0.37
CA TYR A 239 -8.24 -19.45 0.82
C TYR A 239 -8.15 -19.45 2.35
N TYR A 240 -8.56 -18.35 3.01
CA TYR A 240 -8.74 -18.32 4.47
C TYR A 240 -9.68 -17.19 4.92
N SER A 241 -10.10 -17.24 6.18
CA SER A 241 -10.75 -16.13 6.91
C SER A 241 -9.81 -15.66 8.01
N ALA A 242 -9.53 -14.35 8.06
CA ALA A 242 -8.66 -13.76 9.06
C ALA A 242 -9.21 -13.98 10.48
N LYS A 243 -10.52 -13.83 10.69
CA LYS A 243 -11.16 -14.08 11.99
C LYS A 243 -11.00 -15.53 12.42
N ALA A 244 -11.31 -16.48 11.55
CA ALA A 244 -11.24 -17.90 11.88
C ALA A 244 -9.79 -18.34 12.19
N THR A 245 -8.83 -17.83 11.41
CA THR A 245 -7.42 -18.18 11.57
C THR A 245 -6.80 -17.48 12.77
N TYR A 246 -6.78 -16.15 12.78
CA TYR A 246 -6.02 -15.37 13.74
C TYR A 246 -6.78 -15.14 15.05
N GLY A 247 -8.12 -15.08 15.00
CA GLY A 247 -8.93 -14.92 16.21
C GLY A 247 -8.84 -16.12 17.15
N ALA A 248 -8.56 -17.32 16.63
CA ALA A 248 -8.32 -18.52 17.42
C ALA A 248 -6.95 -18.52 18.14
N LEU A 249 -6.00 -17.70 17.69
CA LEU A 249 -4.67 -17.57 18.29
C LEU A 249 -4.67 -16.66 19.54
N LEU A 250 -5.71 -15.86 19.71
CA LEU A 250 -5.76 -14.85 20.77
C LEU A 250 -6.29 -15.43 22.09
N SER A 251 -5.94 -14.78 23.20
CA SER A 251 -6.42 -15.12 24.54
C SER A 251 -7.05 -13.89 25.22
N PRO A 252 -8.38 -13.87 25.44
CA PRO A 252 -9.36 -14.87 25.00
C PRO A 252 -9.53 -14.90 23.47
N PRO A 253 -10.00 -16.02 22.88
CA PRO A 253 -10.25 -16.10 21.44
C PRO A 253 -11.28 -15.08 20.95
N VAL A 254 -11.01 -14.47 19.78
CA VAL A 254 -11.88 -13.49 19.14
C VAL A 254 -12.46 -14.08 17.85
N THR A 255 -13.40 -15.01 17.99
CA THR A 255 -13.99 -15.78 16.88
C THR A 255 -15.48 -15.52 16.66
N ALA A 256 -16.12 -14.72 17.52
CA ALA A 256 -17.52 -14.37 17.37
C ALA A 256 -17.77 -13.60 16.07
N ALA A 257 -18.83 -13.94 15.34
CA ALA A 257 -19.13 -13.35 14.03
C ALA A 257 -19.27 -11.82 14.09
N SER A 258 -19.83 -11.28 15.17
CA SER A 258 -20.00 -9.84 15.41
C SER A 258 -18.79 -9.13 16.03
N ALA A 259 -17.71 -9.85 16.38
CA ALA A 259 -16.52 -9.22 16.96
C ALA A 259 -15.73 -8.47 15.88
N GLU A 260 -15.43 -7.20 16.10
CA GLU A 260 -14.66 -6.39 15.16
C GLU A 260 -13.17 -6.77 15.16
N LEU A 261 -12.52 -6.75 13.99
CA LEU A 261 -11.06 -6.88 13.85
C LEU A 261 -10.39 -5.53 14.14
N THR A 262 -10.45 -5.11 15.40
CA THR A 262 -9.91 -3.82 15.87
C THR A 262 -8.39 -3.72 15.70
N PRO A 263 -7.79 -2.51 15.79
CA PRO A 263 -6.34 -2.37 15.85
C PRO A 263 -5.70 -3.18 16.99
N ALA A 264 -6.38 -3.29 18.14
CA ALA A 264 -5.93 -4.12 19.26
C ALA A 264 -5.94 -5.63 18.92
N PHE A 265 -6.95 -6.10 18.17
CA PHE A 265 -6.98 -7.47 17.65
C PHE A 265 -5.72 -7.74 16.82
N TRP A 266 -5.45 -6.90 15.82
CA TRP A 266 -4.32 -7.11 14.91
C TRP A 266 -2.96 -6.95 15.60
N HIS A 267 -2.84 -6.04 16.57
CA HIS A 267 -1.66 -5.98 17.41
C HIS A 267 -1.43 -7.31 18.14
N ASN A 268 -2.46 -7.86 18.78
CA ASN A 268 -2.35 -9.14 19.47
C ASN A 268 -2.05 -10.30 18.51
N VAL A 269 -2.52 -10.25 17.26
CA VAL A 269 -2.08 -11.18 16.21
C VAL A 269 -0.58 -11.08 16.01
N THR A 270 -0.02 -9.87 15.86
CA THR A 270 1.44 -9.73 15.72
C THR A 270 2.20 -10.26 16.94
N VAL A 271 1.65 -10.14 18.16
CA VAL A 271 2.25 -10.71 19.38
C VAL A 271 2.21 -12.25 19.35
N ALA A 272 1.09 -12.83 18.92
CA ALA A 272 0.98 -14.28 18.77
C ALA A 272 1.95 -14.81 17.70
N LEU A 273 2.06 -14.11 16.57
CA LEU A 273 3.03 -14.45 15.52
C LEU A 273 4.47 -14.33 16.03
N GLU A 274 4.80 -13.27 16.77
CA GLU A 274 6.13 -13.04 17.37
C GLU A 274 6.52 -14.10 18.42
N GLY A 275 5.53 -14.68 19.11
CA GLY A 275 5.73 -15.74 20.09
C GLY A 275 5.79 -17.16 19.53
N ASP A 276 5.42 -17.37 18.26
CA ASP A 276 5.33 -18.68 17.62
C ASP A 276 5.82 -18.63 16.16
N GLU A 277 7.10 -18.96 15.96
CA GLU A 277 7.72 -19.00 14.64
C GLU A 277 7.02 -19.96 13.66
N ALA A 278 6.39 -21.03 14.16
CA ALA A 278 5.67 -21.96 13.29
C ALA A 278 4.37 -21.32 12.77
N GLU A 279 3.66 -20.57 13.60
CA GLU A 279 2.50 -19.80 13.12
C GLU A 279 2.90 -18.62 12.25
N PHE A 280 4.03 -17.96 12.54
CA PHE A 280 4.62 -16.97 11.64
C PHE A 280 4.96 -17.56 10.26
N GLY A 281 5.51 -18.77 10.21
CA GLY A 281 5.74 -19.48 8.94
C GLY A 281 4.45 -19.72 8.14
N LYS A 282 3.32 -20.01 8.82
CA LYS A 282 2.01 -20.11 8.17
C LYS A 282 1.50 -18.73 7.71
N TYR A 283 1.73 -17.67 8.47
CA TYR A 283 1.45 -16.30 8.05
C TYR A 283 2.20 -15.95 6.74
N LEU A 284 3.48 -16.27 6.61
CA LEU A 284 4.23 -16.04 5.36
C LEU A 284 3.68 -16.84 4.18
N SER A 285 3.29 -18.10 4.41
CA SER A 285 2.59 -18.88 3.40
C SER A 285 1.28 -18.21 2.96
N ARG A 286 0.56 -17.54 3.88
CA ARG A 286 -0.63 -16.76 3.52
C ARG A 286 -0.28 -15.48 2.77
N LYS A 287 0.82 -14.79 3.13
CA LYS A 287 1.34 -13.59 2.44
C LYS A 287 1.52 -13.81 0.93
N SER A 288 2.08 -14.95 0.52
CA SER A 288 2.24 -15.34 -0.89
C SER A 288 1.08 -16.19 -1.46
N ARG A 289 -0.02 -16.35 -0.71
CA ARG A 289 -1.17 -17.21 -1.07
C ARG A 289 -0.76 -18.65 -1.43
N GLY A 290 0.21 -19.20 -0.70
CA GLY A 290 0.70 -20.55 -0.86
C GLY A 290 1.71 -20.72 -2.00
N TRP A 291 2.02 -19.65 -2.72
CA TRP A 291 2.96 -19.71 -3.84
C TRP A 291 4.41 -19.57 -3.35
N ASN A 292 5.18 -20.64 -3.48
CA ASN A 292 6.63 -20.68 -3.23
C ASN A 292 7.09 -19.87 -2.00
N PRO A 293 6.47 -20.07 -0.82
CA PRO A 293 6.79 -19.28 0.36
C PRO A 293 8.25 -19.49 0.75
N GLN A 294 8.97 -18.40 0.99
CA GLN A 294 10.37 -18.46 1.41
C GLN A 294 10.47 -18.56 2.93
N ALA A 295 11.51 -19.24 3.42
CA ALA A 295 11.80 -19.23 4.85
C ALA A 295 12.27 -17.83 5.25
N CYS A 296 11.75 -17.33 6.38
CA CYS A 296 12.11 -16.04 6.94
C CYS A 296 12.35 -16.24 8.43
N THR A 297 13.62 -16.28 8.81
CA THR A 297 14.08 -16.54 10.18
C THR A 297 15.03 -15.42 10.61
N GLY A 298 15.39 -15.38 11.90
CA GLY A 298 16.34 -14.39 12.43
C GLY A 298 15.87 -12.95 12.19
N ASP A 299 16.67 -12.15 11.50
CA ASP A 299 16.36 -10.73 11.27
C ASP A 299 15.20 -10.53 10.29
N CYS A 300 14.99 -11.44 9.33
CA CYS A 300 13.84 -11.36 8.44
C CYS A 300 12.53 -11.42 9.24
N TYR A 301 12.44 -12.36 10.18
CA TYR A 301 11.27 -12.54 11.05
C TYR A 301 10.99 -11.29 11.89
N LYS A 302 12.03 -10.74 12.54
CA LYS A 302 11.91 -9.51 13.35
C LYS A 302 11.47 -8.30 12.51
N ASN A 303 12.03 -8.17 11.30
CA ASN A 303 11.72 -7.07 10.41
C ASN A 303 10.28 -7.17 9.90
N GLU A 304 9.77 -8.36 9.56
CA GLU A 304 8.37 -8.52 9.16
C GLU A 304 7.39 -8.19 10.28
N ILE A 305 7.64 -8.67 11.50
CA ILE A 305 6.80 -8.30 12.64
C ILE A 305 6.83 -6.78 12.87
N CYS A 306 8.00 -6.13 12.70
CA CYS A 306 8.06 -4.68 12.83
C CYS A 306 7.34 -3.93 11.70
N ALA A 307 7.43 -4.41 10.45
CA ALA A 307 6.74 -3.84 9.31
C ALA A 307 5.21 -3.89 9.50
N LEU A 308 4.67 -5.02 9.99
CA LEU A 308 3.25 -5.12 10.38
C LEU A 308 2.85 -4.11 11.45
N ARG A 309 3.79 -3.74 12.33
CA ARG A 309 3.63 -2.72 13.37
C ARG A 309 4.10 -1.33 12.92
N GLY A 310 4.14 -1.06 11.62
CA GLY A 310 4.78 0.09 11.01
C GLY A 310 3.90 0.88 10.05
N GLY A 311 2.73 1.36 10.48
CA GLY A 311 1.85 2.24 9.67
C GLY A 311 2.45 3.62 9.31
N ARG A 312 3.70 3.88 9.70
CA ARG A 312 4.47 5.08 9.40
C ARG A 312 5.85 4.66 8.91
N ALA A 313 6.23 5.14 7.72
CA ALA A 313 7.38 4.66 6.97
C ALA A 313 8.68 4.78 7.75
N GLU A 314 8.96 5.90 8.42
CA GLU A 314 10.18 6.02 9.22
C GLU A 314 10.22 5.09 10.46
N SER A 315 9.09 4.44 10.78
CA SER A 315 8.91 3.54 11.93
C SER A 315 8.75 2.06 11.53
N ASN A 316 8.78 1.71 10.24
CA ASN A 316 8.53 0.35 9.75
C ASN A 316 9.75 -0.61 9.86
N CYS A 317 10.79 -0.21 10.61
CA CYS A 317 12.08 -0.91 10.80
C CYS A 317 12.86 -1.28 9.54
N TYR A 318 12.36 -0.93 8.35
CA TYR A 318 13.16 -1.04 7.14
C TYR A 318 14.36 -0.10 7.24
N LYS A 319 15.56 -0.65 7.06
CA LYS A 319 16.79 0.13 6.97
C LYS A 319 17.22 0.13 5.52
N ALA A 320 17.05 1.28 4.86
CA ALA A 320 17.61 1.49 3.53
C ALA A 320 19.12 1.22 3.60
N THR A 321 19.57 0.20 2.88
CA THR A 321 20.99 -0.13 2.77
C THR A 321 21.49 0.57 1.52
N PRO A 322 22.41 1.56 1.61
CA PRO A 322 22.93 2.24 0.44
C PRO A 322 23.58 1.24 -0.52
N GLY A 323 23.11 1.17 -1.76
CA GLY A 323 23.65 0.28 -2.80
C GLY A 323 22.74 0.19 -4.01
N LEU A 324 23.32 -0.05 -5.19
CA LEU A 324 22.55 -0.45 -6.37
C LEU A 324 22.27 -1.96 -6.25
N SER A 325 21.05 -2.32 -5.85
CA SER A 325 20.60 -3.72 -5.93
C SER A 325 20.07 -3.98 -7.34
N LEU A 326 20.93 -4.45 -8.25
CA LEU A 326 20.52 -4.93 -9.57
C LEU A 326 20.07 -6.39 -9.47
N THR A 327 19.06 -6.66 -8.64
CA THR A 327 18.49 -8.01 -8.54
C THR A 327 17.51 -8.23 -9.69
N LYS A 328 17.66 -9.32 -10.44
CA LYS A 328 16.65 -9.68 -11.44
C LYS A 328 15.33 -10.02 -10.74
N ARG A 329 14.21 -9.64 -11.34
CA ARG A 329 12.84 -9.84 -10.80
C ARG A 329 12.52 -11.31 -10.46
N ASP A 330 13.17 -12.27 -11.11
CA ASP A 330 13.05 -13.71 -10.83
C ASP A 330 13.82 -14.18 -9.58
N GLN A 331 14.68 -13.33 -9.00
CA GLN A 331 15.47 -13.61 -7.80
C GLN A 331 14.96 -12.89 -6.54
N VAL A 332 13.96 -12.01 -6.67
CA VAL A 332 13.28 -11.41 -5.52
C VAL A 332 12.33 -12.47 -4.94
N GLY A 333 12.56 -12.88 -3.69
CA GLY A 333 11.75 -13.93 -3.05
C GLY A 333 10.26 -13.58 -3.03
N ASN A 334 9.38 -14.56 -3.25
CA ASN A 334 7.92 -14.34 -3.38
C ASN A 334 7.21 -13.82 -2.11
N ASN A 335 7.93 -13.69 -0.99
CA ASN A 335 7.45 -13.05 0.24
C ASN A 335 7.81 -11.56 0.31
N ALA A 336 8.73 -11.10 -0.54
CA ALA A 336 9.09 -9.71 -0.63
C ALA A 336 8.03 -8.93 -1.41
N HIS A 337 7.96 -7.64 -1.14
CA HIS A 337 7.06 -6.71 -1.83
C HIS A 337 7.42 -6.75 -3.33
N ASP A 338 6.43 -6.88 -4.20
CA ASP A 338 6.68 -6.75 -5.64
C ASP A 338 7.04 -5.30 -5.90
N ASN A 339 8.32 -5.02 -6.11
CA ASN A 339 8.78 -3.73 -6.58
C ASN A 339 8.31 -3.60 -8.03
N CYS A 340 7.01 -3.30 -8.21
CA CYS A 340 6.36 -3.10 -9.50
C CYS A 340 7.01 -1.98 -10.34
N GLY A 341 8.00 -1.28 -9.78
CA GLY A 341 8.84 -0.27 -10.43
C GLY A 341 10.31 -0.64 -10.64
N GLU A 342 10.87 -1.72 -10.10
CA GLU A 342 12.34 -1.95 -10.09
C GLU A 342 12.92 -2.12 -11.51
N SER A 343 12.29 -2.96 -12.33
CA SER A 343 12.70 -3.14 -13.73
C SER A 343 12.58 -1.84 -14.53
N THR A 344 11.67 -0.95 -14.14
CA THR A 344 11.46 0.34 -14.79
C THR A 344 12.33 1.45 -14.22
N SER A 345 12.76 1.40 -12.96
CA SER A 345 13.84 2.28 -12.45
C SER A 345 15.13 2.03 -13.23
N ALA A 346 15.43 0.78 -13.56
CA ALA A 346 16.52 0.45 -14.47
C ALA A 346 16.28 0.95 -15.92
N MET A 347 15.04 0.98 -16.42
CA MET A 347 14.72 1.57 -17.74
C MET A 347 14.73 3.11 -17.72
N VAL A 348 14.30 3.75 -16.63
CA VAL A 348 14.33 5.20 -16.43
C VAL A 348 15.79 5.65 -16.30
N LEU A 349 16.57 4.98 -15.45
CA LEU A 349 18.03 5.12 -15.44
C LEU A 349 18.60 4.86 -16.83
N GLY A 350 18.18 3.78 -17.50
CA GLY A 350 18.50 3.42 -18.88
C GLY A 350 18.29 4.56 -19.88
N GLY A 351 17.17 5.27 -19.77
CA GLY A 351 16.86 6.47 -20.54
C GLY A 351 17.74 7.66 -20.16
N LEU A 352 18.05 7.82 -18.87
CA LEU A 352 18.96 8.87 -18.37
C LEU A 352 20.42 8.64 -18.83
N VAL A 353 20.87 7.38 -18.98
CA VAL A 353 22.22 7.05 -19.51
C VAL A 353 22.40 7.45 -20.98
N THR A 354 21.31 7.68 -21.72
CA THR A 354 21.38 8.16 -23.11
C THR A 354 21.75 9.64 -23.22
N ASN A 355 21.65 10.38 -22.11
CA ASN A 355 22.05 11.77 -22.01
C ASN A 355 23.39 11.87 -21.26
N LYS A 356 24.43 12.34 -21.96
CA LYS A 356 25.81 12.40 -21.45
C LYS A 356 25.93 13.23 -20.17
N ASP A 357 25.24 14.36 -20.08
CA ASP A 357 25.33 15.27 -18.93
C ASP A 357 24.66 14.65 -17.68
N MET A 358 23.58 13.88 -17.89
CA MET A 358 22.92 13.13 -16.82
C MET A 358 23.74 11.91 -16.39
N LEU A 359 24.43 11.26 -17.32
CA LEU A 359 25.34 10.16 -17.01
C LEU A 359 26.51 10.63 -16.15
N GLU A 360 27.10 11.79 -16.48
CA GLU A 360 28.16 12.40 -15.68
C GLU A 360 27.65 12.73 -14.27
N LYS A 361 26.46 13.33 -14.14
CA LYS A 361 25.84 13.57 -12.83
C LYS A 361 25.53 12.29 -12.03
N LEU A 362 25.00 11.25 -12.69
CA LEU A 362 24.74 9.96 -12.05
C LEU A 362 26.04 9.31 -11.58
N GLN A 363 27.12 9.42 -12.37
CA GLN A 363 28.44 8.96 -12.00
C GLN A 363 28.99 9.73 -10.79
N ASP A 364 28.81 11.05 -10.76
CA ASP A 364 29.23 11.90 -9.63
C ASP A 364 28.49 11.52 -8.34
N ILE A 365 27.16 11.38 -8.40
CA ILE A 365 26.33 10.95 -7.28
C ILE A 365 26.74 9.54 -6.81
N PHE A 366 26.95 8.63 -7.76
CA PHE A 366 27.37 7.27 -7.47
C PHE A 366 28.72 7.25 -6.73
N ASN A 367 29.70 8.00 -7.22
CA ASN A 367 31.01 8.13 -6.57
C ASN A 367 30.89 8.76 -5.18
N GLU A 368 30.10 9.83 -5.03
CA GLU A 368 29.88 10.50 -3.75
C GLU A 368 29.24 9.57 -2.70
N VAL A 369 28.28 8.73 -3.11
CA VAL A 369 27.68 7.71 -2.24
C VAL A 369 28.72 6.66 -1.83
N GLY A 370 29.55 6.21 -2.77
CA GLY A 370 30.68 5.31 -2.49
C GLY A 370 31.63 5.89 -1.44
N GLU A 371 32.06 7.14 -1.63
CA GLU A 371 32.94 7.85 -0.71
C GLU A 371 32.31 8.04 0.68
N LYS A 372 31.05 8.48 0.75
CA LYS A 372 30.31 8.67 2.01
C LYS A 372 30.10 7.37 2.78
N SER A 373 29.97 6.25 2.06
CA SER A 373 29.88 4.93 2.69
C SER A 373 31.23 4.39 3.18
N GLY A 374 32.35 5.00 2.76
CA GLY A 374 33.70 4.49 3.04
C GLY A 374 34.04 3.26 2.21
N ALA A 375 33.42 3.09 1.05
CA ALA A 375 33.70 2.00 0.13
C ALA A 375 34.97 2.28 -0.68
N LYS A 376 35.79 1.27 -0.91
CA LYS A 376 37.01 1.36 -1.73
C LYS A 376 36.78 0.99 -3.19
N SER A 377 35.76 0.16 -3.43
CA SER A 377 35.41 -0.29 -4.78
C SER A 377 33.94 -0.67 -4.85
N PHE A 378 33.45 -0.88 -6.06
CA PHE A 378 32.09 -1.33 -6.33
C PHE A 378 32.14 -2.59 -7.18
N ASP A 379 31.39 -3.60 -6.75
CA ASP A 379 31.15 -4.83 -7.48
C ASP A 379 29.66 -4.88 -7.89
N PRO A 380 29.32 -5.09 -9.17
CA PRO A 380 27.93 -5.09 -9.63
C PRO A 380 27.02 -6.13 -9.00
N GLU A 381 27.57 -7.23 -8.47
CA GLU A 381 26.82 -8.30 -7.80
C GLU A 381 26.83 -8.15 -6.27
N LYS A 382 27.85 -7.50 -5.70
CA LYS A 382 28.05 -7.41 -4.24
C LYS A 382 27.88 -6.00 -3.68
N GLY A 383 27.68 -5.00 -4.54
CA GLY A 383 27.53 -3.60 -4.18
C GLY A 383 28.85 -2.94 -3.79
N TRP A 384 28.76 -1.94 -2.91
CA TRP A 384 29.90 -1.20 -2.39
C TRP A 384 30.74 -2.07 -1.45
N LEU A 385 32.02 -2.22 -1.74
CA LEU A 385 32.97 -3.04 -0.98
C LEU A 385 33.88 -2.16 -0.12
N HIS A 386 34.03 -2.53 1.15
CA HIS A 386 34.80 -1.79 2.14
C HIS A 386 36.21 -2.36 2.41
N GLU A 387 36.53 -3.53 1.83
CA GLU A 387 37.81 -4.23 2.02
C GLU A 387 38.86 -3.83 0.99
#